data_AF-A0A1E5XKQ9-F1
#
_entry.id   AF-A0A1E5XKQ9-F1
#
_cell.length_a   1.000
_cell.length_b   1.000
_cell.length_c   1.000
_cell.angle_alpha   90.00
_cell.angle_beta   90.00
_cell.angle_gamma   90.00
#
_symmetry.space_group_name_H-M   'P 1'
#
loop_
_entity.id
_entity.type
_entity.pdbx_description
1 polymer ?
#
loop_
_entity_poly.entity_id
_entity_poly.type
_entity_poly.pdbx_seq_one_letter_code
_entity_poly.pdbx_strand_id
1 'polypeptide(L)'
;MSVAMRLTQSDPISAEAVAHRFGMTGAALALSLGLGRDALTRRDRADSRKSQQRLREMLEIIGLVRDWAGSDLAAMSWYRATPIPAFGGRTAEAIVRDGNAHLVREYADHLALGGYA
;
A
#
# COMPACT_ATOMS: atom_id res chain seq x y z
N MET A 1 10.38 -17.70 -8.29
CA MET A 1 10.89 -17.37 -6.95
C MET A 1 10.77 -15.86 -6.76
N SER A 2 9.61 -15.35 -6.34
CA SER A 2 9.47 -13.94 -5.97
C SER A 2 10.23 -13.71 -4.68
N VAL A 3 11.25 -12.86 -4.75
CA VAL A 3 11.92 -12.33 -3.56
C VAL A 3 10.89 -11.44 -2.88
N ALA A 4 10.18 -12.01 -1.90
CA ALA A 4 9.44 -11.24 -0.92
C ALA A 4 10.40 -10.16 -0.39
N MET A 5 10.08 -8.89 -0.67
CA MET A 5 10.84 -7.75 -0.21
C MET A 5 10.80 -7.76 1.31
N ARG A 6 11.77 -8.46 1.94
CA ARG A 6 12.03 -8.40 3.37
C ARG A 6 12.43 -6.95 3.64
N LEU A 7 11.44 -6.13 4.00
CA LEU A 7 11.67 -4.80 4.54
C LEU A 7 12.50 -5.00 5.82
N THR A 8 13.82 -4.92 5.69
CA THR A 8 14.75 -4.96 6.82
C THR A 8 14.38 -3.81 7.75
N GLN A 9 14.15 -4.11 9.02
CA GLN A 9 13.54 -3.24 10.03
C GLN A 9 14.39 -2.01 10.44
N SER A 10 15.50 -1.75 9.77
CA SER A 10 16.55 -0.85 10.25
C SER A 10 16.42 0.60 9.78
N ASP A 11 15.84 0.84 8.59
CA ASP A 11 15.76 2.19 8.01
C ASP A 11 14.31 2.62 7.72
N PRO A 12 13.96 3.90 7.97
CA PRO A 12 12.65 4.43 7.62
C PRO A 12 12.45 4.43 6.09
N ILE A 13 11.23 4.10 5.67
CA ILE A 13 10.82 4.16 4.28
C ILE A 13 10.82 5.62 3.84
N SER A 14 11.55 5.91 2.76
CA SER A 14 11.51 7.21 2.12
C SER A 14 10.15 7.44 1.45
N ALA A 15 9.35 8.34 2.03
CA ALA A 15 8.06 8.74 1.46
C ALA A 15 8.21 9.37 0.06
N GLU A 16 9.31 10.09 -0.16
CA GLU A 16 9.64 10.69 -1.46
C GLU A 16 9.88 9.61 -2.52
N ALA A 17 10.66 8.57 -2.20
CA ALA A 17 10.92 7.47 -3.13
C ALA A 17 9.64 6.70 -3.46
N VAL A 18 8.76 6.47 -2.47
CA VAL A 18 7.46 5.83 -2.69
C VAL A 18 6.57 6.70 -3.59
N ALA A 19 6.48 7.99 -3.30
CA ALA A 19 5.70 8.93 -4.10
C ALA A 19 6.19 8.95 -5.56
N HIS A 20 7.51 9.05 -5.76
CA HIS A 20 8.14 9.01 -7.08
C HIS A 20 7.86 7.70 -7.83
N ARG A 21 7.99 6.53 -7.17
CA ARG A 21 7.74 5.21 -7.77
C ARG A 21 6.33 5.08 -8.37
N PHE A 22 5.34 5.73 -7.76
CA PHE A 22 3.95 5.68 -8.19
C PHE A 22 3.47 6.95 -8.90
N GLY A 23 4.37 7.89 -9.23
CA GLY A 23 4.01 9.15 -9.91
C GLY A 23 3.07 10.04 -9.10
N MET A 24 3.19 10.02 -7.77
CA MET A 24 2.36 10.78 -6.83
C MET A 24 3.17 11.92 -6.20
N THR A 25 2.46 12.96 -5.75
CA THR A 25 3.04 13.91 -4.78
C THR A 25 3.00 13.31 -3.38
N GLY A 26 3.88 13.76 -2.48
CA GLY A 26 3.84 13.34 -1.07
C GLY A 26 2.50 13.63 -0.39
N ALA A 27 1.83 14.73 -0.78
CA ALA A 27 0.49 15.07 -0.30
C ALA A 27 -0.58 14.08 -0.78
N ALA A 28 -0.54 13.70 -2.06
CA ALA A 28 -1.46 12.70 -2.61
C ALA A 28 -1.25 11.33 -1.94
N LEU A 29 0.02 10.94 -1.73
CA LEU A 29 0.37 9.71 -1.01
C LEU A 29 -0.11 9.74 0.45
N ALA A 30 0.01 10.88 1.14
CA ALA A 30 -0.46 10.99 2.52
C ALA A 30 -1.99 10.77 2.61
N LEU A 31 -2.75 11.37 1.69
CA LEU A 31 -4.21 11.25 1.66
C LEU A 31 -4.68 9.82 1.31
N SER A 32 -4.00 9.14 0.38
CA SER A 32 -4.33 7.73 0.04
C SER A 32 -4.10 6.78 1.21
N LEU A 33 -3.21 7.16 2.13
CA LEU A 33 -2.87 6.42 3.35
C LEU A 33 -3.74 6.79 4.57
N GLY A 34 -4.70 7.71 4.43
CA GLY A 34 -5.52 8.20 5.55
C GLY A 34 -4.74 9.07 6.54
N LEU A 35 -3.66 9.68 6.08
CA LEU A 35 -2.89 10.67 6.84
C LEU A 35 -3.34 12.09 6.46
N GLY A 36 -3.02 13.05 7.33
CA GLY A 36 -3.16 14.46 6.97
C GLY A 36 -2.26 14.82 5.79
N ARG A 37 -2.68 15.75 4.94
CA ARG A 37 -2.00 16.16 3.69
C ARG A 37 -0.49 16.40 3.85
N ASP A 38 -0.07 16.97 4.98
CA ASP A 38 1.33 17.32 5.23
C ASP A 38 2.12 16.25 6.02
N ALA A 39 1.55 15.06 6.21
CA ALA A 39 2.17 14.01 7.01
C ALA A 39 3.44 13.43 6.37
N LEU A 40 3.57 13.55 5.05
CA LEU A 40 4.69 13.01 4.27
C LEU A 40 5.51 14.10 3.56
N THR A 41 5.25 15.38 3.84
CA THR A 41 5.96 16.50 3.20
C THR A 41 7.21 16.93 3.95
N ARG A 42 7.26 16.69 5.27
CA ARG A 42 8.44 16.95 6.11
C ARG A 42 9.01 15.65 6.64
N ARG A 43 10.34 15.54 6.69
CA ARG A 43 11.06 14.33 7.08
C ARG A 43 10.69 13.85 8.48
N ASP A 44 10.67 14.74 9.47
CA ASP A 44 10.27 14.44 10.86
C ASP A 44 8.87 13.82 10.96
N ARG A 45 7.92 14.32 10.17
CA ARG A 45 6.54 13.80 10.10
C ARG A 45 6.47 12.46 9.35
N ALA A 46 7.22 12.34 8.25
CA ALA A 46 7.27 11.13 7.43
C ALA A 46 7.91 9.96 8.19
N ASP A 47 8.89 10.24 9.06
CA ASP A 47 9.59 9.25 9.89
C ASP A 47 8.80 8.87 11.15
N SER A 48 7.68 9.55 11.44
CA SER A 48 6.82 9.20 12.57
C SER A 48 6.33 7.76 12.46
N ARG A 49 6.18 7.09 13.62
CA ARG A 49 5.72 5.68 13.67
C ARG A 49 4.43 5.45 12.89
N LYS A 50 3.48 6.39 12.96
CA LYS A 50 2.20 6.29 12.23
C LYS A 50 2.39 6.37 10.72
N SER A 51 3.17 7.34 10.23
CA SER A 51 3.48 7.47 8.80
C SER A 51 4.20 6.25 8.26
N GLN A 52 5.23 5.77 8.97
CA GLN A 52 5.99 4.57 8.62
C GLN A 52 5.14 3.30 8.65
N GLN A 53 4.17 3.21 9.57
CA GLN A 53 3.23 2.09 9.62
C GLN A 53 2.32 2.09 8.38
N ARG A 54 1.73 3.24 8.02
CA ARG A 54 0.86 3.35 6.84
C ARG A 54 1.61 3.09 5.53
N LEU A 55 2.85 3.57 5.41
CA LEU A 55 3.70 3.28 4.26
C LEU A 55 3.99 1.78 4.12
N ARG A 56 4.31 1.09 5.23
CA ARG A 56 4.51 -0.36 5.23
C ARG A 56 3.27 -1.12 4.81
N GLU A 57 2.12 -0.81 5.41
CA GLU A 57 0.85 -1.45 5.09
C GLU A 57 0.52 -1.38 3.60
N MET A 58 0.66 -0.20 2.99
CA MET A 58 0.44 -0.05 1.55
C MET A 58 1.46 -0.84 0.73
N LEU A 59 2.76 -0.75 1.05
CA LEU A 59 3.80 -1.45 0.29
C LEU A 59 3.70 -2.97 0.42
N GLU A 60 3.27 -3.50 1.57
CA GLU A 60 2.98 -4.92 1.77
C GLU A 60 1.85 -5.38 0.83
N ILE A 61 0.72 -4.65 0.79
CA ILE A 61 -0.41 -4.97 -0.10
C ILE A 61 0.02 -4.88 -1.57
N ILE A 62 0.74 -3.83 -1.97
CA ILE A 62 1.24 -3.68 -3.34
C ILE A 62 2.18 -4.83 -3.70
N GLY A 63 3.08 -5.22 -2.79
CA GLY A 63 4.00 -6.33 -3.02
C GLY A 63 3.29 -7.66 -3.23
N LEU A 64 2.25 -7.93 -2.45
CA LEU A 64 1.43 -9.14 -2.57
C LEU A 64 0.65 -9.18 -3.90
N VAL A 65 -0.03 -8.08 -4.23
CA VAL A 65 -0.84 -7.97 -5.46
C VAL A 65 0.04 -7.99 -6.72
N ARG A 66 1.27 -7.47 -6.63
CA ARG A 66 2.24 -7.44 -7.74
C ARG A 66 2.50 -8.82 -8.32
N ASP A 67 2.53 -9.87 -7.49
CA ASP A 67 2.85 -11.22 -7.95
C ASP A 67 1.85 -11.74 -9.00
N TRP A 68 0.57 -11.38 -8.92
CA TRP A 68 -0.41 -11.71 -9.97
C TRP A 68 -0.72 -10.55 -10.91
N ALA A 69 -0.54 -9.30 -10.48
CA ALA A 69 -0.82 -8.12 -11.31
C ALA A 69 0.31 -7.85 -12.33
N GLY A 70 1.49 -8.44 -12.13
CA GLY A 70 2.61 -8.44 -13.08
C GLY A 70 3.52 -7.21 -13.00
N SER A 71 3.12 -6.12 -12.34
CA SER A 71 3.98 -4.94 -12.11
C SER A 71 3.50 -4.08 -10.95
N ASP A 72 4.37 -3.21 -10.44
CA ASP A 72 4.02 -2.25 -9.38
C ASP A 72 2.90 -1.29 -9.80
N LEU A 73 2.96 -0.82 -11.06
CA LEU A 73 1.96 0.10 -11.62
C LEU A 73 0.61 -0.58 -11.81
N ALA A 74 0.59 -1.86 -12.22
CA ALA A 74 -0.62 -2.65 -12.31
C ALA A 74 -1.21 -2.93 -10.92
N ALA A 75 -0.36 -3.29 -9.94
CA ALA A 75 -0.79 -3.48 -8.56
C ALA A 75 -1.35 -2.20 -7.94
N MET A 76 -0.73 -1.05 -8.21
CA MET A 76 -1.23 0.25 -7.78
C MET A 76 -2.56 0.62 -8.46
N SER A 77 -2.70 0.32 -9.75
CA SER A 77 -3.97 0.50 -10.46
C SER A 77 -5.08 -0.33 -9.83
N TRP A 78 -4.81 -1.60 -9.53
CA TRP A 78 -5.76 -2.47 -8.83
C TRP A 78 -6.11 -1.92 -7.44
N TYR A 79 -5.10 -1.53 -6.67
CA TYR A 79 -5.26 -1.00 -5.31
C TYR A 79 -6.20 0.21 -5.25
N ARG A 80 -6.10 1.10 -6.25
CA ARG A 80 -6.87 2.36 -6.29
C ARG A 80 -8.22 2.23 -6.96
N ALA A 81 -8.34 1.37 -7.97
CA ALA A 81 -9.48 1.41 -8.89
C ALA A 81 -10.33 0.14 -8.88
N THR A 82 -9.84 -0.99 -8.35
CA THR A 82 -10.61 -2.24 -8.37
C THR A 82 -11.58 -2.31 -7.19
N PRO A 83 -12.90 -2.36 -7.43
CA PRO A 83 -13.89 -2.62 -6.39
C PRO A 83 -13.71 -4.02 -5.82
N ILE A 84 -13.72 -4.18 -4.50
CA ILE A 84 -13.66 -5.48 -3.84
C ILE A 84 -15.08 -5.88 -3.39
N PRO A 85 -15.70 -6.91 -3.98
CA PRO A 85 -17.08 -7.30 -3.66
C PRO A 85 -17.28 -7.66 -2.18
N ALA A 86 -16.31 -8.35 -1.56
CA ALA A 86 -16.34 -8.72 -0.15
C ALA A 86 -16.41 -7.51 0.81
N PHE A 87 -16.03 -6.32 0.34
CA PHE A 87 -16.08 -5.07 1.10
C PHE A 87 -17.10 -4.08 0.51
N GLY A 88 -18.19 -4.59 -0.09
CA GLY A 88 -19.27 -3.76 -0.62
C GLY A 88 -18.85 -2.89 -1.81
N GLY A 89 -17.90 -3.37 -2.63
CA GLY A 89 -17.41 -2.65 -3.80
C GLY A 89 -16.41 -1.53 -3.49
N ARG A 90 -15.92 -1.43 -2.24
CA ARG A 90 -14.87 -0.48 -1.88
C ARG A 90 -13.52 -0.90 -2.47
N THR A 91 -12.67 0.07 -2.78
CA THR A 91 -11.30 -0.17 -3.23
C THR A 91 -10.36 -0.44 -2.06
N ALA A 92 -9.22 -1.09 -2.31
CA ALA A 92 -8.19 -1.30 -1.30
C ALA A 92 -7.70 0.03 -0.70
N GLU A 93 -7.49 1.06 -1.54
CA GLU A 93 -7.16 2.42 -1.10
C GLU A 93 -8.17 2.95 -0.08
N ALA A 94 -9.46 2.81 -0.36
CA ALA A 94 -10.50 3.28 0.56
C ALA A 94 -10.47 2.55 1.90
N ILE A 95 -10.18 1.24 1.90
CA ILE A 95 -10.16 0.42 3.12
C ILE A 95 -8.90 0.71 3.97
N VAL A 96 -7.74 0.85 3.33
CA VAL A 96 -6.48 1.23 4.00
C VAL A 96 -6.58 2.63 4.59
N ARG A 97 -7.21 3.57 3.87
CA ARG A 97 -7.44 4.94 4.37
C ARG A 97 -8.16 4.92 5.72
N ASP A 98 -9.13 4.03 5.90
CA ASP A 98 -9.88 3.85 7.15
C ASP A 98 -9.10 3.11 8.24
N GLY A 99 -7.85 2.69 7.98
CA GLY A 99 -7.00 1.95 8.92
C GLY A 99 -7.20 0.44 8.91
N ASN A 100 -7.91 -0.10 7.92
CA ASN A 100 -8.25 -1.52 7.83
C ASN A 100 -7.35 -2.29 6.85
N ALA A 101 -6.06 -1.94 6.77
CA ALA A 101 -5.12 -2.56 5.83
C ALA A 101 -5.00 -4.08 5.98
N HIS A 102 -5.12 -4.59 7.21
CA HIS A 102 -5.10 -6.03 7.49
C HIS A 102 -6.18 -6.80 6.71
N LEU A 103 -7.40 -6.26 6.59
CA LEU A 103 -8.50 -6.89 5.84
C LEU A 103 -8.18 -7.01 4.35
N VAL A 104 -7.53 -5.99 3.79
CA VAL A 104 -7.11 -6.02 2.38
C VAL A 104 -6.03 -7.06 2.17
N ARG A 105 -5.06 -7.14 3.10
CA ARG A 105 -3.99 -8.14 3.05
C ARG A 105 -4.54 -9.56 3.13
N GLU A 106 -5.41 -9.84 4.10
CA GLU A 106 -6.05 -11.17 4.24
C GLU A 106 -6.87 -11.56 3.00
N TYR A 107 -7.63 -10.61 2.45
CA TYR A 107 -8.37 -10.83 1.21
C TYR A 107 -7.44 -11.14 0.03
N ALA A 108 -6.36 -10.36 -0.11
CA ALA A 108 -5.39 -10.56 -1.16
C ALA A 108 -4.63 -11.89 -0.98
N ASP A 109 -4.22 -12.23 0.23
CA ASP A 109 -3.55 -13.50 0.54
C ASP A 109 -4.46 -14.69 0.17
N HIS A 110 -5.76 -14.60 0.47
CA HIS A 110 -6.73 -15.62 0.07
C HIS A 110 -6.85 -15.74 -1.46
N LEU A 111 -6.83 -14.63 -2.20
CA LEU A 111 -6.82 -14.68 -3.67
C LEU A 111 -5.53 -15.29 -4.22
N ALA A 112 -4.38 -15.04 -3.59
CA ALA A 112 -3.11 -15.69 -3.99
C ALA A 112 -3.26 -17.20 -3.86
N LEU A 113 -3.77 -17.67 -2.72
CA LEU A 113 -3.91 -19.09 -2.42
C LEU A 113 -4.97 -19.79 -3.30
N GLY A 114 -6.06 -19.10 -3.63
CA GLY A 114 -7.14 -19.65 -4.45
C GLY A 114 -6.89 -19.64 -5.97
N GLY A 115 -5.88 -18.91 -6.45
CA GLY A 115 -5.57 -18.75 -7.88
C GLY A 115 -4.53 -19.73 -8.45
N TYR A 116 -3.90 -20.57 -7.61
CA TYR A 116 -2.93 -21.59 -8.02
C TYR A 116 -3.50 -23.03 -8.05
N ALA A 117 -4.82 -23.20 -7.95
CA ALA A 117 -5.49 -24.50 -8.01
C ALA A 117 -6.08 -24.79 -9.41
#